data_AF-A0A656GJY6-F1
#
_entry.id   AF-A0A656GJY6-F1
#
_cell.length_a   1.000
_cell.length_b   1.000
_cell.length_c   1.000
_cell.angle_alpha   90.00
_cell.angle_beta   90.00
_cell.angle_gamma   90.00
#
_symmetry.space_group_name_H-M   'P 1'
#
loop_
_entity.id
_entity.type
_entity.pdbx_description
1 polymer ?
#
loop_
_entity_poly.entity_id
_entity_poly.type
_entity_poly.pdbx_seq_one_letter_code
_entity_poly.pdbx_strand_id
1 'polypeptide(L)'
;MLPWSKYLTGTLGKNPGFDPLAYAVEQAHARNIELHAWVNPYRISMSASDGTMEELNNSSSDSPASVFNTHPEWTGAAANRFVLNPGIPEVQAWVGSIVEEIVTKYDVDAIQFDDYFYYETADSLLQDDATYQKYNTNFTTKADWR
;
A
#
# COMPACT_ATOMS: atom_id res chain seq x y z
N MET A 1 -4.81 1.84 10.06
CA MET A 1 -5.19 2.93 9.11
C MET A 1 -5.73 2.43 7.77
N LEU A 2 -5.59 1.15 7.44
CA LEU A 2 -6.03 0.56 6.16
C LEU A 2 -7.38 -0.17 6.30
N PRO A 3 -8.14 -0.36 5.21
CA PRO A 3 -9.25 -1.29 5.19
C PRO A 3 -8.76 -2.72 5.42
N TRP A 4 -9.62 -3.56 6.01
CA TRP A 4 -9.36 -5.00 6.06
C TRP A 4 -9.18 -5.59 4.66
N SER A 5 -8.20 -6.49 4.52
CA SER A 5 -7.93 -7.17 3.26
C SER A 5 -9.10 -8.05 2.83
N LYS A 6 -9.54 -7.88 1.57
CA LYS A 6 -10.57 -8.74 0.97
C LYS A 6 -10.18 -10.21 0.90
N TYR A 7 -8.89 -10.54 0.99
CA TYR A 7 -8.44 -11.94 0.98
C TYR A 7 -8.81 -12.71 2.26
N LEU A 8 -9.23 -12.02 3.32
CA LEU A 8 -9.70 -12.65 4.55
C LEU A 8 -11.19 -13.04 4.51
N THR A 9 -12.01 -12.24 3.81
CA THR A 9 -13.49 -12.33 3.91
C THR A 9 -14.20 -12.37 2.56
N GLY A 10 -13.51 -12.08 1.47
CA GLY A 10 -14.09 -11.84 0.14
C GLY A 10 -14.62 -10.41 -0.07
N THR A 11 -14.57 -9.54 0.94
CA THR A 11 -15.08 -8.15 0.84
C THR A 11 -14.06 -7.16 1.41
N LEU A 12 -13.65 -6.19 0.60
CA LEU A 12 -12.72 -5.15 1.02
C LEU A 12 -13.31 -4.36 2.22
N GLY A 13 -12.51 -4.18 3.26
CA GLY A 13 -12.88 -3.44 4.46
C GLY A 13 -13.67 -4.24 5.50
N LYS A 14 -14.10 -5.48 5.19
CA LYS A 14 -14.92 -6.28 6.10
C LYS A 14 -14.07 -6.90 7.21
N ASN A 15 -14.47 -6.69 8.46
CA ASN A 15 -13.75 -7.23 9.62
C ASN A 15 -13.88 -8.77 9.67
N PRO A 16 -12.77 -9.52 9.71
CA PRO A 16 -12.77 -10.98 9.76
C PRO A 16 -13.18 -11.57 11.13
N GLY A 17 -13.39 -10.75 12.15
CA GLY A 17 -13.81 -11.16 13.49
C GLY A 17 -12.66 -11.49 14.45
N PHE A 18 -11.41 -11.39 14.01
CA PHE A 18 -10.20 -11.56 14.82
C PHE A 18 -9.05 -10.72 14.23
N ASP A 19 -7.94 -10.57 14.95
CA ASP A 19 -6.71 -9.94 14.44
C ASP A 19 -5.74 -11.02 13.91
N PRO A 20 -5.56 -11.14 12.58
CA PRO A 20 -4.71 -12.18 12.00
C PRO A 20 -3.22 -11.97 12.25
N LEU A 21 -2.75 -10.72 12.31
CA LEU A 21 -1.33 -10.45 12.49
C LEU A 21 -0.90 -10.73 13.93
N ALA A 22 -1.72 -10.33 14.91
CA ALA A 22 -1.48 -10.67 16.31
C ALA A 22 -1.40 -12.20 16.50
N TYR A 23 -2.36 -12.94 15.94
CA TYR A 23 -2.36 -14.40 16.01
C TYR A 23 -1.14 -15.02 15.33
N ALA A 24 -0.74 -14.52 14.15
CA ALA A 24 0.41 -15.04 13.42
C ALA A 24 1.72 -14.85 14.19
N VAL A 25 1.92 -13.67 14.78
CA VAL A 25 3.09 -13.36 15.63
C VAL A 25 3.14 -14.30 16.83
N GLU A 26 2.03 -14.42 17.58
CA GLU A 26 1.94 -15.31 18.74
C GLU A 26 2.30 -16.76 18.38
N GLN A 27 1.75 -17.28 17.27
CA GLN A 27 1.98 -18.66 16.87
C GLN A 27 3.39 -18.92 16.33
N ALA A 28 4.03 -17.93 15.69
CA ALA A 28 5.41 -18.01 15.24
C ALA A 28 6.37 -18.05 16.43
N HIS A 29 6.22 -17.11 17.35
CA HIS A 29 7.06 -17.00 18.55
C HIS A 29 6.92 -18.20 19.48
N ALA A 30 5.70 -18.76 19.63
CA ALA A 30 5.48 -20.01 20.38
C ALA A 30 6.27 -21.21 19.82
N ARG A 31 6.79 -21.09 18.59
CA ARG A 31 7.60 -22.11 17.90
C ARG A 31 9.04 -21.66 17.64
N ASN A 32 9.45 -20.54 18.24
CA ASN A 32 10.78 -19.96 18.06
C ASN A 32 11.10 -19.66 16.58
N ILE A 33 10.11 -19.13 15.86
CA ILE A 33 10.19 -18.68 14.47
C ILE A 33 10.05 -17.16 14.46
N GLU A 34 10.99 -16.47 13.81
CA GLU A 34 10.89 -15.03 13.55
C GLU A 34 9.80 -14.76 12.50
N LEU A 35 9.00 -13.72 12.73
CA LEU A 35 7.99 -13.23 11.79
C LEU A 35 8.37 -11.86 11.28
N HIS A 36 8.71 -11.80 9.99
CA HIS A 36 8.91 -10.55 9.27
C HIS A 36 7.60 -10.14 8.60
N ALA A 37 7.07 -8.96 8.93
CA ALA A 37 5.88 -8.45 8.26
C ALA A 37 6.26 -7.92 6.87
N TRP A 38 5.77 -8.61 5.84
CA TRP A 38 5.95 -8.22 4.46
C TRP A 38 4.92 -7.16 4.05
N VAL A 39 5.40 -6.03 3.52
CA VAL A 39 4.59 -4.90 3.08
C VAL A 39 4.91 -4.59 1.62
N ASN A 40 3.87 -4.45 0.79
CA ASN A 40 3.97 -3.87 -0.54
C ASN A 40 3.59 -2.38 -0.45
N PRO A 41 4.52 -1.44 -0.64
CA PRO A 41 4.31 -0.06 -0.19
C PRO A 41 3.34 0.75 -1.07
N TYR A 42 3.27 0.48 -2.37
CA TYR A 42 2.59 1.39 -3.31
C TYR A 42 1.44 0.76 -4.08
N ARG A 43 1.20 -0.55 -3.99
CA ARG A 43 0.07 -1.18 -4.70
C ARG A 43 -1.26 -0.86 -4.02
N ILE A 44 -2.21 -0.33 -4.78
CA ILE A 44 -3.60 -0.20 -4.35
C ILE A 44 -4.44 -1.38 -4.86
N SER A 45 -4.24 -1.79 -6.11
CA SER A 45 -5.04 -2.85 -6.73
C SER A 45 -4.27 -3.81 -7.64
N MET A 46 -4.92 -4.92 -7.99
CA MET A 46 -4.42 -5.90 -8.96
C MET A 46 -4.92 -5.65 -10.39
N SER A 47 -5.89 -4.75 -10.56
CA SER A 47 -6.51 -4.37 -11.84
C SER A 47 -6.94 -2.90 -11.81
N ALA A 48 -6.95 -2.22 -12.95
CA ALA A 48 -7.48 -0.86 -13.09
C ALA A 48 -8.86 -0.85 -13.79
N SER A 49 -9.72 -1.83 -13.46
CA SER A 49 -11.05 -1.96 -14.07
C SER A 49 -12.13 -1.17 -13.33
N ASP A 50 -13.25 -0.90 -14.01
CA ASP A 50 -14.42 -0.23 -13.42
C ASP A 50 -14.92 -0.93 -12.16
N GLY A 51 -15.02 -2.27 -12.18
CA GLY A 51 -15.41 -3.04 -11.00
C GLY A 51 -14.39 -2.93 -9.85
N THR A 52 -13.11 -2.71 -10.15
CA THR A 52 -12.11 -2.46 -9.10
C THR A 52 -12.26 -1.07 -8.51
N MET A 53 -12.53 -0.06 -9.35
CA MET A 53 -12.83 1.30 -8.86
C MET A 53 -14.08 1.33 -7.99
N GLU A 54 -15.12 0.58 -8.37
CA GLU A 54 -16.33 0.45 -7.58
C GLU A 54 -16.05 -0.20 -6.21
N GLU A 55 -15.30 -1.31 -6.18
CA GLU A 55 -14.90 -1.97 -4.92
C GLU A 55 -14.10 -1.04 -4.02
N LEU A 56 -13.12 -0.31 -4.57
CA LEU A 56 -12.26 0.60 -3.80
C LEU A 56 -13.03 1.80 -3.24
N ASN A 57 -14.03 2.31 -3.96
CA ASN A 57 -14.86 3.42 -3.50
C ASN A 57 -15.95 2.99 -2.50
N ASN A 58 -16.31 1.71 -2.48
CA ASN A 58 -17.41 1.17 -1.67
C ASN A 58 -16.93 0.08 -0.69
N SER A 59 -15.74 0.23 -0.11
CA SER A 59 -15.25 -0.67 0.93
C SER A 59 -16.19 -0.69 2.15
N SER A 60 -16.32 -1.85 2.80
CA SER A 60 -17.14 -2.00 4.00
C SER A 60 -16.74 -1.01 5.11
N SER A 61 -17.74 -0.48 5.82
CA SER A 61 -17.57 0.47 6.91
C SER A 61 -17.06 -0.13 8.22
N ASP A 62 -16.70 -1.42 8.24
CA ASP A 62 -16.12 -2.07 9.43
C ASP A 62 -14.65 -1.63 9.68
N SER A 63 -14.03 -0.94 8.71
CA SER A 63 -12.68 -0.38 8.80
C SER A 63 -12.56 0.92 7.96
N PRO A 64 -11.45 1.68 8.08
CA PRO A 64 -11.27 2.91 7.31
C PRO A 64 -11.43 2.69 5.80
N ALA A 65 -11.91 3.71 5.09
CA ALA A 65 -12.04 3.68 3.63
C ALA A 65 -10.68 3.51 2.94
N SER A 66 -10.71 2.96 1.72
CA SER A 66 -9.51 2.82 0.88
C SER A 66 -8.83 4.17 0.63
N VAL A 67 -7.49 4.16 0.58
CA VAL A 67 -6.69 5.34 0.18
C VAL A 67 -7.05 5.85 -1.22
N PHE A 68 -7.52 4.95 -2.09
CA PHE A 68 -8.06 5.33 -3.41
C PHE A 68 -9.24 6.29 -3.31
N ASN A 69 -10.09 6.12 -2.28
CA ASN A 69 -11.27 6.93 -2.05
C ASN A 69 -10.95 8.21 -1.27
N THR A 70 -10.09 8.11 -0.26
CA THR A 70 -9.78 9.26 0.62
C THR A 70 -8.72 10.20 0.05
N HIS A 71 -7.83 9.69 -0.80
CA HIS A 71 -6.75 10.44 -1.45
C HIS A 71 -6.62 10.07 -2.94
N PRO A 72 -7.65 10.34 -3.76
CA PRO A 72 -7.59 10.05 -5.20
C PRO A 72 -6.42 10.77 -5.89
N GLU A 73 -6.01 11.94 -5.38
CA GLU A 73 -4.87 12.72 -5.88
C GLU A 73 -3.51 12.06 -5.68
N TRP A 74 -3.42 11.04 -4.80
CA TRP A 74 -2.20 10.25 -4.60
C TRP A 74 -2.09 9.09 -5.60
N THR A 75 -3.17 8.79 -6.32
CA THR A 75 -3.27 7.58 -7.14
C THR A 75 -2.90 7.84 -8.60
N GLY A 76 -2.10 6.95 -9.16
CA GLY A 76 -1.89 6.79 -10.60
C GLY A 76 -2.31 5.41 -11.10
N ALA A 77 -2.19 5.19 -12.40
CA ALA A 77 -2.43 3.90 -13.03
C ALA A 77 -1.23 3.48 -13.89
N ALA A 78 -0.71 2.27 -13.65
CA ALA A 78 0.41 1.71 -14.39
C ALA A 78 0.28 0.18 -14.44
N ALA A 79 0.68 -0.44 -15.56
CA ALA A 79 0.59 -1.88 -15.80
C ALA A 79 -0.75 -2.51 -15.41
N ASN A 80 -1.87 -1.85 -15.79
CA ASN A 80 -3.24 -2.23 -15.44
C ASN A 80 -3.49 -2.34 -13.93
N ARG A 81 -2.91 -1.44 -13.11
CA ARG A 81 -3.11 -1.40 -11.65
C ARG A 81 -3.27 0.03 -11.19
N PHE A 82 -4.04 0.24 -10.12
CA PHE A 82 -3.96 1.46 -9.35
C PHE A 82 -2.81 1.37 -8.36
N VAL A 83 -2.02 2.44 -8.29
CA VAL A 83 -0.84 2.52 -7.44
C VAL A 83 -0.70 3.92 -6.86
N LEU A 84 -0.11 4.02 -5.68
CA LEU A 84 0.27 5.30 -5.09
C LEU A 84 1.45 5.89 -5.85
N ASN A 85 1.52 7.21 -5.96
CA ASN A 85 2.65 7.92 -6.54
C ASN A 85 3.76 8.12 -5.49
N PRO A 86 4.90 7.40 -5.58
CA PRO A 86 5.95 7.45 -4.56
C PRO A 86 6.66 8.81 -4.49
N GLY A 87 6.53 9.62 -5.54
CA GLY A 87 7.13 10.95 -5.62
C GLY A 87 6.41 12.04 -4.80
N ILE A 88 5.25 11.71 -4.22
CA ILE A 88 4.50 12.63 -3.35
C ILE A 88 4.99 12.45 -1.90
N PRO A 89 5.56 13.47 -1.24
CA PRO A 89 6.06 13.36 0.13
C PRO A 89 5.00 12.88 1.13
N GLU A 90 3.75 13.30 0.95
CA GLU A 90 2.63 12.86 1.79
C GLU A 90 2.36 11.35 1.67
N VAL A 91 2.53 10.76 0.47
CA VAL A 91 2.45 9.30 0.26
C VAL A 91 3.58 8.59 1.01
N GLN A 92 4.81 9.11 0.93
CA GLN A 92 5.96 8.54 1.64
C GLN A 92 5.75 8.55 3.16
N ALA A 93 5.28 9.68 3.70
CA ALA A 93 4.96 9.81 5.12
C ALA A 93 3.84 8.86 5.55
N TRP A 94 2.81 8.71 4.71
CA TRP A 94 1.70 7.80 4.98
C TRP A 94 2.10 6.32 4.95
N VAL A 95 2.95 5.90 4.00
CA VAL A 95 3.52 4.54 4.01
C VAL A 95 4.37 4.32 5.26
N GLY A 96 5.17 5.32 5.64
CA GLY A 96 5.96 5.30 6.88
C GLY A 96 5.10 5.12 8.13
N SER A 97 3.95 5.81 8.22
CA SER A 97 3.06 5.68 9.38
C SER A 97 2.35 4.32 9.45
N ILE A 98 2.11 3.65 8.32
CA ILE A 98 1.61 2.27 8.30
C ILE A 98 2.66 1.32 8.88
N VAL A 99 3.92 1.48 8.48
CA VAL A 99 5.03 0.70 9.04
C VAL A 99 5.17 0.97 10.53
N GLU A 100 5.10 2.24 10.95
CA GLU A 100 5.10 2.64 12.36
C GLU A 100 3.95 1.97 13.13
N GLU A 101 2.72 1.97 12.59
CA GLU A 101 1.58 1.29 13.20
C GLU A 101 1.85 -0.22 13.40
N ILE A 102 2.47 -0.89 12.43
CA ILE A 102 2.81 -2.31 12.53
C ILE A 102 3.82 -2.54 13.66
N VAL A 103 4.97 -1.85 13.62
CA VAL A 103 6.06 -2.10 14.59
C VAL A 103 5.73 -1.61 16.01
N THR A 104 4.78 -0.70 16.17
CA THR A 104 4.34 -0.22 17.49
C THR A 104 3.25 -1.10 18.11
N LYS A 105 2.43 -1.78 17.30
CA LYS A 105 1.31 -2.59 17.79
C LYS A 105 1.61 -4.08 17.86
N TYR A 106 2.58 -4.57 17.09
CA TYR A 106 2.87 -5.99 16.96
C TYR A 106 4.34 -6.27 17.21
N ASP A 107 4.62 -7.39 17.89
CA ASP A 107 5.98 -7.86 18.17
C ASP A 107 6.58 -8.57 16.93
N VAL A 108 6.71 -7.84 15.83
CA VAL A 108 7.31 -8.36 14.59
C VAL A 108 8.83 -8.25 14.66
N ASP A 109 9.53 -9.24 14.13
CA ASP A 109 11.00 -9.28 14.19
C ASP A 109 11.65 -8.39 13.12
N ALA A 110 10.94 -8.16 12.01
CA ALA A 110 11.36 -7.20 10.98
C ALA A 110 10.20 -6.74 10.09
N ILE A 111 10.49 -5.71 9.29
CA ILE A 111 9.69 -5.29 8.14
C ILE A 111 10.43 -5.68 6.86
N GLN A 112 9.74 -6.34 5.94
CA GLN A 112 10.27 -6.73 4.64
C GLN A 112 9.51 -5.98 3.55
N PHE A 113 10.20 -5.21 2.71
CA PHE A 113 9.64 -4.77 1.43
C PHE A 113 10.08 -5.74 0.34
N ASP A 114 9.17 -6.00 -0.61
CA ASP A 114 9.48 -6.75 -1.82
C ASP A 114 10.05 -5.82 -2.90
N ASP A 115 10.01 -6.29 -4.15
CA ASP A 115 10.64 -5.68 -5.31
C ASP A 115 9.72 -4.72 -6.09
N TYR A 116 8.51 -4.43 -5.59
CA TYR A 116 7.57 -3.58 -6.31
C TYR A 116 7.59 -2.13 -5.82
N PHE A 117 8.24 -1.29 -6.61
CA PHE A 117 8.29 0.16 -6.40
C PHE A 117 7.43 0.88 -7.45
N TYR A 118 8.01 1.27 -8.58
CA TYR A 118 7.30 1.84 -9.71
C TYR A 118 6.72 0.73 -10.59
N TYR A 119 5.40 0.57 -10.59
CA TYR A 119 4.67 -0.47 -11.37
C TYR A 119 4.64 -0.21 -12.89
N GLU A 120 5.54 0.61 -13.42
CA GLU A 120 5.53 0.96 -14.82
C GLU A 120 6.14 -0.10 -15.73
N THR A 121 5.64 -0.16 -16.96
CA THR A 121 6.28 -0.84 -18.08
C THR A 121 6.54 0.17 -19.19
N ALA A 122 7.34 -0.20 -20.18
CA ALA A 122 7.60 0.66 -21.35
C ALA A 122 6.30 1.16 -22.03
N ASP A 123 5.25 0.34 -21.99
CA ASP A 123 3.94 0.65 -22.60
C ASP A 123 2.93 1.25 -21.61
N SER A 124 3.24 1.30 -20.32
CA SER A 124 2.34 1.78 -19.27
C SER A 124 3.11 2.45 -18.14
N LEU A 125 3.47 3.71 -18.38
CA LEU A 125 4.17 4.57 -17.42
C LEU A 125 3.23 5.16 -16.38
N LEU A 126 3.75 5.47 -15.19
CA LEU A 126 2.99 6.11 -14.11
C LEU A 126 2.58 7.57 -14.41
N GLN A 127 3.23 8.22 -15.38
CA GLN A 127 2.97 9.62 -15.79
C GLN A 127 3.12 10.66 -14.66
N ASP A 128 4.10 10.47 -13.78
CA ASP A 128 4.45 11.32 -12.63
C ASP A 128 5.36 12.52 -12.98
N ASP A 129 5.37 13.00 -14.23
CA ASP A 129 6.20 14.16 -14.64
C ASP A 129 5.82 15.44 -13.90
N ALA A 130 4.53 15.66 -13.66
CA ALA A 130 4.07 16.80 -12.87
C ALA A 130 4.53 16.69 -11.40
N THR A 131 4.54 15.48 -10.84
CA THR A 131 5.05 15.22 -9.49
C THR A 131 6.55 15.46 -9.42
N TYR A 132 7.30 14.97 -10.41
CA TYR A 132 8.73 15.26 -10.55
C TYR A 132 9.00 16.77 -10.59
N GLN A 133 8.32 17.51 -11.46
CA GLN A 133 8.49 18.96 -11.56
C GLN A 133 8.15 19.70 -10.26
N LYS A 134 7.16 19.21 -9.51
CA LYS A 134 6.70 19.84 -8.27
C LYS A 134 7.63 19.58 -7.09
N TYR A 135 8.12 18.34 -6.95
CA TYR A 135 8.81 17.89 -5.73
C TYR A 135 10.31 17.60 -5.91
N ASN A 136 10.83 17.59 -7.13
CA ASN A 136 12.26 17.49 -7.35
C ASN A 136 12.98 18.79 -6.98
N THR A 137 13.90 18.71 -6.02
CA THR A 137 14.72 19.84 -5.58
C THR A 137 16.18 19.74 -6.02
N ASN A 138 16.70 18.52 -6.21
CA ASN A 138 18.15 18.27 -6.23
C ASN A 138 18.63 17.34 -7.35
N PHE A 139 17.73 16.63 -8.04
CA PHE A 139 18.12 15.66 -9.05
C PHE A 139 18.09 16.27 -10.44
N THR A 140 19.04 15.86 -11.28
CA THR A 140 19.13 16.34 -12.67
C THR A 140 18.15 15.61 -13.58
N THR A 141 17.90 14.34 -13.30
CA THR A 141 17.00 13.50 -14.09
C THR A 141 15.88 12.93 -13.23
N LYS A 142 14.74 12.64 -13.87
CA LYS A 142 13.62 11.95 -13.24
C LYS A 142 13.98 10.53 -12.81
N ALA A 143 14.91 9.89 -13.50
CA ALA A 143 15.38 8.56 -13.15
C ALA A 143 16.15 8.55 -11.83
N ASP A 144 16.98 9.58 -11.57
CA ASP A 144 17.73 9.67 -10.30
C ASP A 144 16.87 10.12 -9.12
N TRP A 145 15.78 10.85 -9.40
CA TRP A 145 14.83 11.31 -8.38
C TRP A 145 13.94 10.18 -7.83
N ARG A 146 13.68 9.17 -8.65
CA ARG A 146 12.90 7.99 -8.29
C ARG A 146 13.79 6.95 -7.62
#